data_AF-X1LQ51-F1
#
_entry.id   AF-X1LQ51-F1
#
_cell.length_a   1.000
_cell.length_b   1.000
_cell.length_c   1.000
_cell.angle_alpha   90.00
_cell.angle_beta   90.00
_cell.angle_gamma   90.00
#
_symmetry.space_group_name_H-M   'P 1'
#
loop_
_entity.id
_entity.type
_entity.pdbx_description
1 polymer ?
#
loop_
_entity_poly.entity_id
_entity_poly.type
_entity_poly.pdbx_seq_one_letter_code
_entity_poly.pdbx_strand_id
1 'polypeptide(L)'
;MDGVGPRQKRPSRHDLAWNAIDSNQFGTNEFIRFCQKLNIEPYLCANCGDGDMREAADWVEYCNGTGDTALVKLRREHGFEEPHKVKYWGIGNEVDSPIQIGYKTPQEYARAVTEFGKVMKRVDPDIKLVASAVMNWEDAPVVFSWPVPVQYLKNEWVERGQLMLEQAGDLIDYMALHRYAYNQRP
;
A
#
# COMPACT_ATOMS: atom_id res chain seq x y z
N MET A 1 -0.89 3.95 12.81
CA MET A 1 0.42 3.27 12.62
C MET A 1 0.69 2.36 13.82
N ASP A 2 0.46 1.05 13.67
CA ASP A 2 0.59 0.09 14.79
C ASP A 2 1.99 -0.55 14.90
N GLY A 3 2.75 -0.55 13.81
CA GLY A 3 4.07 -1.20 13.69
C GLY A 3 5.29 -0.34 14.02
N VAL A 4 5.15 0.76 14.77
CA VAL A 4 6.27 1.65 15.14
C VAL A 4 6.43 1.78 16.66
N GLY A 5 7.56 2.34 17.10
CA GLY A 5 7.84 2.55 18.53
C GLY A 5 8.21 1.30 19.32
N PRO A 6 8.20 1.37 20.66
CA PRO A 6 8.65 0.27 21.52
C PRO A 6 7.84 -1.01 21.27
N ARG A 7 8.53 -2.08 20.91
CA ARG A 7 7.92 -3.36 20.51
C ARG A 7 6.93 -3.94 21.53
N GLN A 8 7.20 -3.76 22.82
CA GLN A 8 6.34 -4.26 23.90
C GLN A 8 5.02 -3.48 24.03
N LYS A 9 4.92 -2.29 23.41
CA LYS A 9 3.70 -1.46 23.39
C LYS A 9 2.90 -1.62 22.09
N ARG A 10 3.42 -2.36 21.11
CA ARG A 10 2.74 -2.56 19.82
C ARG A 10 1.60 -3.57 19.99
N PRO A 11 0.41 -3.27 19.47
CA PRO A 11 -0.73 -4.16 19.63
C PRO A 11 -0.68 -5.31 18.63
N SER A 12 -1.14 -6.49 19.02
CA SER A 12 -1.48 -7.55 18.06
C SER A 12 -2.79 -7.21 17.33
N ARG A 13 -2.88 -7.54 16.05
CA ARG A 13 -4.05 -7.33 15.19
C ARG A 13 -4.44 -8.61 14.47
N HIS A 14 -5.71 -8.73 14.14
CA HIS A 14 -6.19 -9.79 13.26
C HIS A 14 -5.99 -9.34 11.82
N ASP A 15 -5.17 -10.07 11.09
CA ASP A 15 -5.06 -9.96 9.64
C ASP A 15 -6.24 -10.67 8.99
N LEU A 16 -7.14 -9.88 8.41
CA LEU A 16 -8.37 -10.37 7.78
C LEU A 16 -8.12 -11.03 6.42
N ALA A 17 -7.02 -10.70 5.73
CA ALA A 17 -6.71 -11.32 4.45
C ALA A 17 -6.30 -12.78 4.68
N TRP A 18 -5.36 -13.00 5.60
CA TRP A 18 -4.76 -14.32 5.81
C TRP A 18 -5.31 -15.08 7.02
N ASN A 19 -6.31 -14.51 7.70
CA ASN A 19 -6.90 -15.04 8.93
C ASN A 19 -5.82 -15.41 9.97
N ALA A 20 -4.89 -14.47 10.19
CA ALA A 20 -3.74 -14.66 11.06
C ALA A 20 -3.69 -13.58 12.15
N ILE A 21 -2.86 -13.79 13.18
CA ILE A 21 -2.56 -12.74 14.16
C ILE A 21 -1.23 -12.09 13.77
N ASP A 22 -1.27 -10.81 13.41
CA ASP A 22 -0.07 -10.00 13.28
C ASP A 22 0.33 -9.44 14.65
N SER A 23 1.55 -9.72 15.06
CA SER A 23 2.12 -9.25 16.34
C SER A 23 2.68 -7.83 16.28
N ASN A 24 2.79 -7.23 15.08
CA ASN A 24 3.43 -5.94 14.81
C ASN A 24 4.88 -5.82 15.31
N GLN A 25 5.57 -6.93 15.60
CA GLN A 25 6.95 -6.94 16.10
C GLN A 25 7.97 -6.53 15.03
N PHE A 26 7.62 -6.67 13.76
CA PHE A 26 8.39 -6.24 12.61
C PHE A 26 7.55 -5.23 11.81
N GLY A 27 7.89 -3.95 11.91
CA GLY A 27 7.15 -2.89 11.21
C GLY A 27 8.08 -1.97 10.42
N THR A 28 7.63 -0.74 10.18
CA THR A 28 8.28 0.23 9.28
C THR A 28 9.77 0.40 9.57
N ASN A 29 10.12 0.66 10.82
CA ASN A 29 11.50 0.93 11.22
C ASN A 29 12.40 -0.31 11.09
N GLU A 30 11.89 -1.49 11.44
CA GLU A 30 12.61 -2.75 11.26
C GLU A 30 12.84 -3.07 9.79
N PHE A 31 11.81 -2.90 8.95
CA PHE A 31 11.88 -3.14 7.52
C PHE A 31 12.89 -2.22 6.84
N ILE A 32 12.86 -0.91 7.14
CA ILE A 32 13.79 0.06 6.57
C ILE A 32 15.23 -0.27 6.97
N ARG A 33 15.48 -0.61 8.25
CA ARG A 33 16.80 -1.05 8.69
C ARG A 33 17.25 -2.33 8.00
N PHE A 34 16.34 -3.26 7.74
CA PHE A 34 16.63 -4.48 6.99
C PHE A 34 17.02 -4.16 5.54
N CYS A 35 16.28 -3.27 4.86
CA CYS A 35 16.62 -2.79 3.53
C CYS A 35 18.01 -2.13 3.48
N GLN A 36 18.33 -1.25 4.44
CA GLN A 36 19.64 -0.60 4.55
C GLN A 36 20.77 -1.62 4.71
N LYS A 37 20.59 -2.65 5.55
CA LYS A 37 21.59 -3.72 5.73
C LYS A 37 21.87 -4.50 4.46
N LEU A 38 20.87 -4.66 3.60
CA LEU A 38 20.98 -5.37 2.34
C LEU A 38 21.34 -4.45 1.16
N ASN A 39 21.48 -3.15 1.38
CA ASN A 39 21.69 -2.15 0.34
C ASN A 39 20.60 -2.21 -0.76
N ILE A 40 19.33 -2.30 -0.33
CA ILE A 40 18.15 -2.29 -1.21
C ILE A 40 17.23 -1.12 -0.84
N GLU A 41 16.47 -0.66 -1.82
CA GLU A 41 15.48 0.40 -1.62
C GLU A 41 14.14 -0.17 -1.09
N PRO A 42 13.52 0.44 -0.07
CA PRO A 42 12.21 0.02 0.40
C PRO A 42 11.09 0.46 -0.56
N TYR A 43 10.10 -0.41 -0.74
CA TYR A 43 8.80 -0.10 -1.32
C TYR A 43 7.72 -0.33 -0.26
N LEU A 44 7.01 0.73 0.13
CA LEU A 44 5.95 0.66 1.14
C LEU A 44 4.58 0.82 0.48
N CYS A 45 3.58 0.06 0.91
CA CYS A 45 2.25 0.12 0.33
C CYS A 45 1.24 0.70 1.33
N ALA A 46 0.71 1.88 1.03
CA ALA A 46 -0.30 2.54 1.86
C ALA A 46 -1.64 1.79 1.78
N ASN A 47 -2.32 1.69 2.92
CA ASN A 47 -3.62 1.05 2.98
C ASN A 47 -4.68 1.91 2.27
N CYS A 48 -5.09 1.48 1.08
CA CYS A 48 -6.21 2.05 0.32
C CYS A 48 -7.38 1.05 0.22
N GLY A 49 -7.46 0.09 1.15
CA GLY A 49 -8.59 -0.83 1.31
C GLY A 49 -9.61 -0.21 2.27
N ASP A 50 -9.35 -0.35 3.57
CA ASP A 50 -10.12 0.19 4.69
C ASP A 50 -9.41 1.34 5.44
N GLY A 51 -8.17 1.68 5.05
CA GLY A 51 -7.45 2.85 5.53
C GLY A 51 -7.86 4.14 4.80
N ASP A 52 -7.32 5.27 5.27
CA ASP A 52 -7.62 6.58 4.69
C ASP A 52 -6.37 7.34 4.16
N MET A 53 -6.63 8.40 3.39
CA MET A 53 -5.58 9.20 2.77
C MET A 53 -4.76 10.00 3.80
N ARG A 54 -5.33 10.28 4.98
CA ARG A 54 -4.62 10.97 6.06
C ARG A 54 -3.59 10.04 6.67
N GLU A 55 -3.93 8.77 6.92
CA GLU A 55 -2.99 7.75 7.39
C GLU A 55 -1.82 7.56 6.41
N ALA A 56 -2.09 7.56 5.10
CA ALA A 56 -1.05 7.49 4.08
C ALA A 56 -0.11 8.70 4.13
N ALA A 57 -0.67 9.92 4.19
CA ALA A 57 0.12 11.15 4.30
C ALA A 57 0.94 11.21 5.60
N ASP A 58 0.34 10.83 6.73
CA ASP A 58 1.01 10.77 8.04
C ASP A 58 2.16 9.75 8.01
N TRP A 59 2.02 8.62 7.31
CA TRP A 59 3.08 7.65 7.18
C TRP A 59 4.25 8.15 6.33
N VAL A 60 3.97 8.88 5.24
CA VAL A 60 4.99 9.59 4.45
C VAL A 60 5.69 10.63 5.31
N GLU A 61 4.97 11.42 6.11
CA GLU A 61 5.55 12.45 6.96
C GLU A 61 6.44 11.84 8.06
N TYR A 62 5.98 10.77 8.70
CA TYR A 62 6.78 10.02 9.65
C TYR A 62 8.08 9.54 9.01
N CYS A 63 8.01 8.96 7.82
CA CYS A 63 9.19 8.40 7.14
C CYS A 63 10.14 9.47 6.61
N ASN A 64 9.64 10.53 5.98
CA ASN A 64 10.44 11.41 5.14
C ASN A 64 10.50 12.86 5.65
N GLY A 65 9.64 13.23 6.59
CA GLY A 65 9.56 14.59 7.11
C GLY A 65 10.84 15.04 7.81
N THR A 66 11.19 16.32 7.63
CA THR A 66 12.36 16.98 8.22
C THR A 66 12.00 18.14 9.15
N GLY A 67 10.72 18.54 9.17
CA GLY A 67 10.23 19.66 9.98
C GLY A 67 10.10 19.36 11.48
N ASP A 68 9.53 20.31 12.22
CA ASP A 68 9.29 20.20 13.67
C ASP A 68 7.85 19.75 14.00
N THR A 69 7.40 18.67 13.39
CA THR A 69 6.03 18.16 13.55
C THR A 69 5.96 17.02 14.56
N ALA A 70 4.75 16.70 15.01
CA ALA A 70 4.53 15.59 15.94
C ALA A 70 5.01 14.25 15.39
N LEU A 71 4.82 13.99 14.10
CA LEU A 71 5.22 12.73 13.46
C LEU A 71 6.73 12.61 13.27
N VAL A 72 7.41 13.72 12.95
CA VAL A 72 8.88 13.75 12.88
C VAL A 72 9.48 13.58 14.28
N LYS A 73 8.96 14.28 15.30
CA LYS A 73 9.36 14.08 16.70
C LYS A 73 9.16 12.64 17.13
N LEU A 74 8.03 12.04 16.79
CA LEU A 74 7.72 10.65 17.08
C LEU A 74 8.72 9.69 16.39
N ARG A 75 9.13 9.93 15.15
CA ARG A 75 10.20 9.15 14.50
C ARG A 75 11.52 9.24 15.28
N ARG A 76 11.92 10.47 15.65
CA ARG A 76 13.14 10.74 16.43
C ARG A 76 13.11 10.03 17.79
N GLU A 77 11.99 10.12 18.51
CA GLU A 77 11.76 9.43 19.80
C GLU A 77 11.86 7.91 19.67
N HIS A 78 11.50 7.36 18.51
CA HIS A 78 11.67 5.95 18.19
C HIS A 78 13.11 5.54 17.82
N GLY A 79 14.07 6.48 17.90
CA GLY A 79 15.50 6.26 17.68
C GLY A 79 15.98 6.53 16.26
N PHE A 80 15.19 7.20 15.43
CA PHE A 80 15.51 7.49 14.03
C PHE A 80 15.54 9.00 13.79
N GLU A 81 16.71 9.60 14.03
CA GLU A 81 16.91 11.05 13.91
C GLU A 81 16.70 11.52 12.47
N GLU A 82 17.45 10.93 11.54
CA GLU A 82 17.37 11.22 10.12
C GLU A 82 16.09 10.64 9.49
N PRO A 83 15.52 11.30 8.47
CA PRO A 83 14.44 10.71 7.69
C PRO A 83 14.90 9.42 7.02
N HIS A 84 13.97 8.48 6.91
CA HIS A 84 14.17 7.21 6.22
C HIS A 84 14.33 7.38 4.71
N LYS A 85 13.78 8.47 4.14
CA LYS A 85 13.83 8.80 2.71
C LYS A 85 13.26 7.69 1.83
N VAL A 86 12.13 7.11 2.23
CA VAL A 86 11.44 6.08 1.44
C VAL A 86 10.97 6.70 0.13
N LYS A 87 11.52 6.19 -0.98
CA LYS A 87 11.26 6.73 -2.30
C LYS A 87 10.00 6.16 -2.95
N TYR A 88 9.76 4.85 -2.84
CA TYR A 88 8.69 4.18 -3.59
C TYR A 88 7.51 3.85 -2.70
N TRP A 89 6.31 4.25 -3.14
CA TRP A 89 5.08 4.10 -2.39
C TRP A 89 3.95 3.55 -3.26
N GLY A 90 3.37 2.43 -2.84
CA GLY A 90 2.16 1.86 -3.42
C GLY A 90 0.91 2.49 -2.80
N ILE A 91 -0.15 2.67 -3.59
CA ILE A 91 -1.45 3.11 -3.09
C ILE A 91 -2.45 1.94 -3.21
N GLY A 92 -2.61 1.19 -2.12
CA GLY A 92 -3.43 -0.02 -2.10
C GLY A 92 -2.77 -1.23 -2.78
N ASN A 93 -3.39 -2.39 -2.59
CA ASN A 93 -2.96 -3.67 -3.15
C ASN A 93 -4.15 -4.41 -3.76
N GLU A 94 -4.13 -4.63 -5.07
CA GLU A 94 -5.07 -5.48 -5.82
C GLU A 94 -6.55 -5.18 -5.54
N VAL A 95 -6.87 -3.92 -5.24
CA VAL A 95 -8.23 -3.48 -4.87
C VAL A 95 -9.22 -3.54 -6.04
N ASP A 96 -8.82 -4.10 -7.18
CA ASP A 96 -9.66 -4.53 -8.30
C ASP A 96 -10.29 -5.92 -8.10
N SER A 97 -10.01 -6.59 -6.99
CA SER A 97 -10.52 -7.93 -6.70
C SER A 97 -11.54 -7.94 -5.56
N PRO A 98 -12.68 -8.65 -5.71
CA PRO A 98 -13.77 -8.59 -4.73
C PRO A 98 -13.48 -9.41 -3.45
N ILE A 99 -12.39 -10.17 -3.43
CA ILE A 99 -11.86 -10.84 -2.23
C ILE A 99 -10.97 -9.91 -1.39
N GLN A 100 -10.54 -8.76 -1.91
CA GLN A 100 -9.74 -7.80 -1.15
C GLN A 100 -10.62 -6.96 -0.23
N ILE A 101 -10.09 -6.63 0.95
CA ILE A 101 -10.75 -5.69 1.86
C ILE A 101 -10.76 -4.32 1.18
N GLY A 102 -11.95 -3.74 1.04
CA GLY A 102 -12.12 -2.46 0.38
C GLY A 102 -11.93 -2.52 -1.14
N TYR A 103 -12.41 -3.59 -1.79
CA TYR A 103 -12.63 -3.63 -3.25
C TYR A 103 -13.18 -2.32 -3.79
N LYS A 104 -12.71 -1.91 -4.96
CA LYS A 104 -13.10 -0.69 -5.67
C LYS A 104 -13.40 -1.01 -7.12
N THR A 105 -14.43 -0.39 -7.66
CA THR A 105 -14.65 -0.28 -9.10
C THR A 105 -13.56 0.55 -9.76
N PRO A 106 -13.41 0.52 -11.10
CA PRO A 106 -12.51 1.40 -11.84
C PRO A 106 -12.62 2.88 -11.44
N GLN A 107 -13.85 3.41 -11.35
CA GLN A 107 -14.11 4.81 -11.00
C GLN A 107 -13.72 5.13 -9.56
N GLU A 108 -14.09 4.27 -8.62
CA GLU A 108 -13.77 4.45 -7.19
C GLU A 108 -12.26 4.45 -6.98
N TYR A 109 -11.53 3.54 -7.63
CA TYR A 109 -10.09 3.47 -7.47
C TYR A 109 -9.37 4.63 -8.16
N ALA A 110 -9.76 5.01 -9.37
CA ALA A 110 -9.20 6.19 -10.06
C ALA A 110 -9.35 7.46 -9.21
N ARG A 111 -10.52 7.63 -8.57
CA ARG A 111 -10.74 8.73 -7.62
C ARG A 111 -9.87 8.59 -6.37
N ALA A 112 -9.81 7.41 -5.77
CA ALA A 112 -9.04 7.16 -4.56
C ALA A 112 -7.55 7.41 -4.76
N VAL A 113 -6.93 6.81 -5.79
CA VAL A 113 -5.50 6.98 -6.09
C VAL A 113 -5.14 8.45 -6.38
N THR A 114 -6.05 9.20 -7.00
CA THR A 114 -5.90 10.64 -7.22
C THR A 114 -5.81 11.40 -5.89
N GLU A 115 -6.75 11.19 -4.97
CA GLU A 115 -6.78 11.95 -3.71
C GLU A 115 -5.68 11.50 -2.74
N PHE A 116 -5.39 10.20 -2.65
CA PHE A 116 -4.23 9.68 -1.92
C PHE A 116 -2.92 10.26 -2.49
N GLY A 117 -2.75 10.22 -3.81
CA GLY A 117 -1.54 10.74 -4.45
C GLY A 117 -1.33 12.23 -4.21
N LYS A 118 -2.39 13.03 -4.26
CA LYS A 118 -2.34 14.47 -3.94
C LYS A 118 -1.84 14.74 -2.53
N VAL A 119 -2.37 14.05 -1.51
CA VAL A 119 -1.96 14.32 -0.12
C VAL A 119 -0.56 13.81 0.14
N MET A 120 -0.19 12.63 -0.37
CA MET A 120 1.16 12.07 -0.21
C MET A 120 2.22 12.95 -0.88
N LYS A 121 2.01 13.39 -2.12
CA LYS A 121 2.95 14.29 -2.84
C LYS A 121 3.04 15.70 -2.23
N ARG A 122 2.01 16.14 -1.50
CA ARG A 122 2.07 17.42 -0.76
C ARG A 122 2.93 17.33 0.50
N VAL A 123 3.04 16.14 1.08
CA VAL A 123 3.97 15.88 2.19
C VAL A 123 5.39 15.77 1.66
N ASP A 124 5.60 14.98 0.60
CA ASP A 124 6.89 14.81 -0.04
C ASP A 124 6.72 14.74 -1.57
N PRO A 125 7.07 15.79 -2.32
CA PRO A 125 6.89 15.83 -3.77
C PRO A 125 7.83 14.89 -4.54
N ASP A 126 8.93 14.44 -3.91
CA ASP A 126 9.98 13.66 -4.56
C ASP A 126 9.71 12.14 -4.54
N ILE A 127 8.71 11.68 -3.77
CA ILE A 127 8.31 10.27 -3.75
C ILE A 127 7.83 9.81 -5.13
N LYS A 128 7.90 8.50 -5.34
CA LYS A 128 7.43 7.82 -6.53
C LYS A 128 6.21 6.97 -6.20
N LEU A 129 5.09 7.30 -6.83
CA LEU A 129 3.81 6.64 -6.55
C LEU A 129 3.54 5.51 -7.54
N VAL A 130 3.13 4.36 -7.01
CA VAL A 130 2.75 3.16 -7.77
C VAL A 130 1.25 2.91 -7.56
N ALA A 131 0.47 3.01 -8.64
CA ALA A 131 -0.95 2.66 -8.63
C ALA A 131 -1.12 1.15 -8.76
N SER A 132 -1.91 0.52 -7.89
CA SER A 132 -2.31 -0.88 -7.99
C SER A 132 -3.31 -1.08 -9.13
N ALA A 133 -2.80 -1.33 -10.33
CA ALA A 133 -3.61 -1.31 -11.53
C ALA A 133 -4.39 -2.61 -11.73
N VAL A 134 -3.74 -3.78 -11.71
CA VAL A 134 -4.40 -5.04 -12.11
C VAL A 134 -3.87 -6.23 -11.31
N MET A 135 -4.76 -6.96 -10.65
CA MET A 135 -4.51 -8.29 -10.07
C MET A 135 -4.56 -9.38 -11.14
N ASN A 136 -5.57 -9.34 -12.01
CA ASN A 136 -5.79 -10.38 -13.02
C ASN A 136 -6.30 -9.83 -14.36
N TRP A 137 -5.92 -10.50 -15.44
CA TRP A 137 -6.08 -10.03 -16.83
C TRP A 137 -7.24 -10.69 -17.58
N GLU A 138 -7.89 -11.65 -16.94
CA GLU A 138 -8.92 -12.51 -17.50
C GLU A 138 -10.06 -12.62 -16.50
N ASP A 139 -11.28 -12.85 -17.01
CA ASP A 139 -12.38 -13.22 -16.13
C ASP A 139 -12.07 -14.59 -15.50
N ALA A 140 -12.03 -14.63 -14.17
CA ALA A 140 -11.64 -15.84 -13.46
C ALA A 140 -12.40 -15.99 -12.14
N PRO A 141 -12.69 -17.24 -11.73
CA PRO A 141 -13.03 -17.50 -10.35
C PRO A 141 -11.82 -17.17 -9.48
N VAL A 142 -12.04 -16.40 -8.43
CA VAL A 142 -11.00 -16.07 -7.45
C VAL A 142 -11.37 -16.74 -6.14
N VAL A 143 -10.41 -17.53 -5.64
CA VAL A 143 -10.47 -18.18 -4.34
C VAL A 143 -9.20 -17.79 -3.59
N PHE A 144 -9.36 -17.17 -2.43
CA PHE A 144 -8.24 -16.77 -1.61
C PHE A 144 -7.97 -17.79 -0.51
N SER A 145 -8.93 -17.94 0.40
CA SER A 145 -8.85 -18.82 1.56
C SER A 145 -10.24 -19.04 2.14
N TRP A 146 -10.44 -20.18 2.82
CA TRP A 146 -11.64 -20.42 3.63
C TRP A 146 -11.66 -19.45 4.82
N PRO A 147 -12.79 -18.79 5.16
CA PRO A 147 -14.18 -19.07 4.76
C PRO A 147 -14.74 -18.21 3.61
N VAL A 148 -13.91 -17.50 2.84
CA VAL A 148 -14.40 -16.65 1.74
C VAL A 148 -14.92 -17.53 0.59
N PRO A 149 -16.19 -17.41 0.19
CA PRO A 149 -16.74 -18.19 -0.92
C PRO A 149 -16.05 -17.80 -2.24
N VAL A 150 -16.10 -18.69 -3.23
CA VAL A 150 -15.60 -18.39 -4.59
C VAL A 150 -16.29 -17.13 -5.09
N GLN A 151 -15.49 -16.15 -5.48
CA GLN A 151 -15.97 -14.93 -6.12
C GLN A 151 -15.56 -14.93 -7.59
N TYR A 152 -16.15 -14.04 -8.38
CA TYR A 152 -15.82 -13.90 -9.79
C TYR A 152 -15.24 -12.51 -10.03
N LEU A 153 -14.00 -12.47 -10.53
CA LEU A 153 -13.38 -11.22 -10.94
C LEU A 153 -13.80 -10.93 -12.37
N LYS A 154 -14.36 -9.73 -12.56
CA LYS A 154 -14.72 -9.21 -13.87
C LYS A 154 -13.53 -8.47 -14.45
N ASN A 155 -13.25 -8.72 -15.72
CA ASN A 155 -12.12 -8.14 -16.41
C ASN A 155 -12.38 -6.67 -16.79
N GLU A 156 -12.07 -5.76 -15.88
CA GLU A 156 -12.27 -4.31 -16.05
C GLU A 156 -10.95 -3.54 -16.23
N TRP A 157 -9.86 -4.25 -16.53
CA TRP A 157 -8.52 -3.69 -16.52
C TRP A 157 -8.32 -2.54 -17.51
N VAL A 158 -8.98 -2.58 -18.68
CA VAL A 158 -8.89 -1.52 -19.70
C VAL A 158 -9.50 -0.22 -19.18
N GLU A 159 -10.74 -0.30 -18.69
CA GLU A 159 -11.45 0.86 -18.13
C GLU A 159 -10.73 1.42 -16.91
N ARG A 160 -10.26 0.54 -16.02
CA ARG A 160 -9.47 0.91 -14.86
C ARG A 160 -8.18 1.63 -15.25
N GLY A 161 -7.41 1.06 -16.18
CA GLY A 161 -6.18 1.65 -16.71
C GLY A 161 -6.43 3.05 -17.28
N GLN A 162 -7.45 3.19 -18.13
CA GLN A 162 -7.83 4.46 -18.73
C GLN A 162 -8.19 5.52 -17.67
N LEU A 163 -9.12 5.22 -16.77
CA LEU A 163 -9.57 6.18 -15.75
C LEU A 163 -8.44 6.57 -14.78
N MET A 164 -7.56 5.65 -14.42
CA MET A 164 -6.39 5.98 -13.60
C MET A 164 -5.45 6.96 -14.31
N LEU A 165 -5.16 6.73 -15.60
CA LEU A 165 -4.31 7.65 -16.37
C LEU A 165 -4.99 9.02 -16.54
N GLU A 166 -6.28 9.06 -16.81
CA GLU A 166 -7.04 10.31 -16.97
C GLU A 166 -7.12 11.14 -15.69
N GLN A 167 -7.29 10.50 -14.52
CA GLN A 167 -7.53 11.21 -13.26
C GLN A 167 -6.25 11.43 -12.43
N ALA A 168 -5.31 10.48 -12.49
CA ALA A 168 -4.13 10.43 -11.64
C ALA A 168 -2.80 10.42 -12.39
N GLY A 169 -2.81 10.47 -13.74
CA GLY A 169 -1.61 10.32 -14.57
C GLY A 169 -0.48 11.30 -14.23
N ASP A 170 -0.79 12.53 -13.81
CA ASP A 170 0.20 13.53 -13.40
C ASP A 170 0.77 13.30 -11.99
N LEU A 171 0.18 12.40 -11.21
CA LEU A 171 0.55 12.12 -9.82
C LEU A 171 1.32 10.80 -9.68
N ILE A 172 0.98 9.80 -10.49
CA ILE A 172 1.56 8.47 -10.41
C ILE A 172 2.77 8.33 -11.32
N ASP A 173 3.78 7.60 -10.85
CA ASP A 173 5.01 7.34 -11.61
C ASP A 173 4.98 5.94 -12.25
N TYR A 174 4.21 5.00 -11.67
CA TYR A 174 4.14 3.60 -12.12
C TYR A 174 2.73 3.02 -11.97
N MET A 175 2.43 2.00 -12.76
CA MET A 175 1.27 1.10 -12.60
C MET A 175 1.77 -0.31 -12.26
N ALA A 176 1.27 -0.88 -11.16
CA ALA A 176 1.56 -2.25 -10.76
C ALA A 176 0.63 -3.23 -11.49
N LEU A 177 1.26 -4.21 -12.12
CA LEU A 177 0.61 -5.26 -12.88
C LEU A 177 1.01 -6.59 -12.28
N HIS A 178 0.04 -7.41 -11.87
CA HIS A 178 0.29 -8.73 -11.32
C HIS A 178 -0.08 -9.80 -12.32
N ARG A 179 0.73 -10.86 -12.37
CA ARG A 179 0.49 -12.04 -13.20
C ARG A 179 1.17 -13.24 -12.57
N TYR A 180 0.37 -14.24 -12.28
CA TYR A 180 0.83 -15.54 -11.80
C TYR A 180 0.61 -16.57 -12.91
N ALA A 181 1.62 -17.38 -13.19
CA ALA A 181 1.53 -18.46 -14.16
C ALA A 181 1.59 -19.80 -13.41
N TYR A 182 0.60 -20.65 -13.65
CA TYR A 182 0.54 -22.00 -13.08
C TYR A 182 0.65 -23.04 -14.19
N ASN A 183 1.18 -24.21 -13.84
CA ASN A 183 1.29 -25.32 -14.77
C ASN A 183 -0.09 -25.95 -14.99
N GLN A 184 -0.68 -25.74 -16.16
CA GLN A 184 -1.99 -26.32 -16.52
C GLN A 184 -1.90 -27.81 -16.93
N ARG A 185 -0.91 -28.57 -16.42
CA ARG A 185 -0.83 -29.99 -16.76
C ARG A 185 -2.01 -30.74 -16.12
N PRO A 186 -2.76 -31.52 -16.91
CA PRO A 186 -3.84 -32.36 -16.39
C PRO A 186 -3.31 -33.46 -15.47
#